data_AF-Q1H5C9-F1
#
_entry.id   AF-Q1H5C9-F1
#
_cell.length_a   1.000
_cell.length_b   1.000
_cell.length_c   1.000
_cell.angle_alpha   90.00
_cell.angle_beta   90.00
_cell.angle_gamma   90.00
#
_symmetry.space_group_name_H-M   'P 1'
#
loop_
_entity.id
_entity.type
_entity.pdbx_description
1 polymer ?
#
loop_
_entity_poly.entity_id
_entity_poly.type
_entity_poly.pdbx_seq_one_letter_code
_entity_poly.pdbx_strand_id
1 'polypeptide(L)'
;MMKASFKGKFDVDKSGSVASLTFNAGNAKLRATMTDASFVAGPSFNGLSLAVEKPGFFIIDYNVPKKDVRFQFMNTIRIAEKPLNLTYIHMRGDNRTIVDGSFVIDPANKLSANYMVGTKNCKLKYTYVHGGIATFEPCYDVAKNMWDFAISHKLYGGDNLKATYQTSSKMLGLEWSNNSKSTGSFKVCASMNLAEELKPPKLTAETTWNLEL
;
A
#
# COMPACT_ATOMS: atom_id res chain seq x y z
N MET A 1 -0.20 -10.75 23.16
CA MET A 1 0.80 -11.42 22.31
C MET A 1 1.41 -10.38 21.39
N MET A 2 2.73 -10.45 21.23
CA MET A 2 3.52 -9.52 20.45
C MET A 2 3.72 -10.13 19.05
N LYS A 3 3.82 -9.27 18.04
CA LYS A 3 4.06 -9.69 16.65
C LYS A 3 5.21 -8.90 16.09
N ALA A 4 6.23 -9.59 15.62
CA ALA A 4 7.31 -9.00 14.86
C ALA A 4 7.10 -9.32 13.37
N SER A 5 7.42 -8.35 12.52
CA SER A 5 7.42 -8.54 11.08
C SER A 5 8.69 -7.92 10.51
N PHE A 6 9.43 -8.70 9.74
CA PHE A 6 10.61 -8.26 9.04
C PHE A 6 10.37 -8.34 7.54
N LYS A 7 10.62 -7.25 6.84
CA LYS A 7 10.52 -7.15 5.39
C LYS A 7 11.89 -6.79 4.81
N GLY A 8 12.41 -7.68 3.97
CA GLY A 8 13.57 -7.42 3.15
C GLY A 8 13.14 -6.99 1.75
N LYS A 9 13.73 -5.93 1.22
CA LYS A 9 13.54 -5.48 -0.16
C LYS A 9 14.88 -5.37 -0.88
N PHE A 10 14.95 -5.99 -2.04
CA PHE A 10 16.04 -5.86 -2.99
C PHE A 10 15.58 -5.04 -4.20
N ASP A 11 16.38 -4.06 -4.57
CA ASP A 11 16.33 -3.29 -5.81
C ASP A 11 17.75 -3.33 -6.39
N VAL A 12 17.88 -3.37 -7.71
CA VAL A 12 19.19 -3.46 -8.39
C VAL A 12 20.13 -2.33 -7.94
N ASP A 13 19.57 -1.14 -7.68
CA ASP A 13 20.34 0.04 -7.27
C ASP A 13 20.47 0.21 -5.75
N LYS A 14 19.58 -0.40 -4.96
CA LYS A 14 19.51 -0.19 -3.51
C LYS A 14 18.84 -1.37 -2.79
N SER A 15 19.52 -1.97 -1.83
CA SER A 15 18.86 -2.84 -0.86
C SER A 15 18.25 -2.01 0.27
N GLY A 16 17.09 -2.44 0.75
CA GLY A 16 16.39 -1.82 1.87
C GLY A 16 15.81 -2.87 2.80
N SER A 17 15.77 -2.58 4.09
CA SER A 17 15.15 -3.44 5.09
C SER A 17 14.18 -2.62 5.91
N VAL A 18 13.07 -3.25 6.27
CA VAL A 18 12.06 -2.68 7.17
C VAL A 18 11.80 -3.69 8.27
N ALA A 19 12.03 -3.28 9.50
CA ALA A 19 11.65 -4.06 10.67
C ALA A 19 10.46 -3.38 11.35
N SER A 20 9.44 -4.15 11.72
CA SER A 20 8.33 -3.64 12.50
C SER A 20 8.03 -4.57 13.67
N LEU A 21 7.64 -3.95 14.78
CA LEU A 21 7.26 -4.62 16.00
C LEU A 21 5.92 -4.07 16.44
N THR A 22 4.95 -4.94 16.65
CA THR A 22 3.59 -4.57 17.05
C THR A 22 3.20 -5.34 18.29
N PHE A 23 2.64 -4.66 19.28
CA PHE A 23 2.08 -5.30 20.46
C PHE A 23 0.68 -4.78 20.75
N ASN A 24 -0.20 -5.68 21.17
CA ASN A 24 -1.58 -5.34 21.51
C ASN A 24 -1.61 -4.72 22.91
N ALA A 25 -2.28 -3.58 23.05
CA ALA A 25 -2.54 -2.86 24.30
C ALA A 25 -4.05 -2.66 24.44
N GLY A 26 -4.74 -3.68 24.95
CA GLY A 26 -6.20 -3.73 24.99
C GLY A 26 -6.80 -3.71 23.58
N ASN A 27 -7.65 -2.72 23.29
CA ASN A 27 -8.28 -2.54 21.98
C ASN A 27 -7.41 -1.75 20.98
N ALA A 28 -6.28 -1.22 21.44
CA ALA A 28 -5.30 -0.53 20.61
C ALA A 28 -4.08 -1.42 20.35
N LYS A 29 -3.30 -1.04 19.35
CA LYS A 29 -1.98 -1.60 19.07
C LYS A 29 -0.95 -0.49 19.09
N LEU A 30 0.21 -0.82 19.62
CA LEU A 30 1.38 0.02 19.57
C LEU A 30 2.35 -0.61 18.57
N ARG A 31 2.82 0.18 17.62
CA ARG A 31 3.71 -0.26 16.55
C ARG A 31 4.97 0.62 16.54
N ALA A 32 6.13 -0.01 16.51
CA ALA A 32 7.38 0.62 16.13
C ALA A 32 7.79 0.09 14.76
N THR A 33 8.19 0.96 13.85
CA THR A 33 8.68 0.58 12.51
C THR A 33 9.97 1.30 12.24
N MET A 34 10.97 0.61 11.70
CA MET A 34 12.26 1.18 11.34
C MET A 34 12.53 0.86 9.87
N THR A 35 12.71 1.91 9.07
CA THR A 35 13.07 1.80 7.65
C THR A 35 14.57 2.06 7.48
N ASP A 36 15.20 1.37 6.53
CA ASP A 36 16.66 1.36 6.36
C ASP A 36 17.39 0.83 7.62
N ALA A 37 16.88 -0.27 8.20
CA ALA A 37 17.55 -1.01 9.25
C ALA A 37 18.81 -1.70 8.70
N SER A 38 19.83 -0.95 8.31
CA SER A 38 21.15 -1.51 8.06
C SER A 38 21.74 -1.89 9.42
N PHE A 39 21.59 -3.15 9.83
CA PHE A 39 22.27 -3.69 11.01
C PHE A 39 23.80 -3.62 10.90
N VAL A 40 24.31 -3.35 9.68
CA VAL A 40 25.74 -3.31 9.35
C VAL A 40 26.51 -2.19 10.07
N ALA A 41 25.88 -1.05 10.35
CA ALA A 41 26.56 0.13 10.91
C ALA A 41 26.16 0.47 12.36
N GLY A 42 25.47 -0.44 13.06
CA GLY A 42 24.92 -0.20 14.39
C GLY A 42 23.48 0.35 14.37
N PRO A 43 22.86 0.51 15.55
CA PRO A 43 21.47 0.96 15.64
C PRO A 43 21.35 2.42 15.15
N SER A 44 20.73 2.62 14.00
CA SER A 44 20.32 3.93 13.54
C SER A 44 18.84 4.13 13.83
N PHE A 45 18.45 5.29 14.35
CA PHE A 45 17.05 5.70 14.45
C PHE A 45 16.50 6.22 13.12
N ASN A 46 17.26 6.06 12.03
CA ASN A 46 16.81 6.45 10.71
C ASN A 46 15.55 5.69 10.37
N GLY A 47 14.57 6.43 9.88
CA GLY A 47 13.31 5.82 9.49
C GLY A 47 12.46 5.25 10.63
N LEU A 48 12.79 5.51 11.90
CA LEU A 48 11.98 5.10 13.04
C LEU A 48 10.64 5.87 13.04
N SER A 49 9.53 5.14 13.09
CA SER A 49 8.21 5.65 13.41
C SER A 49 7.57 4.88 14.57
N LEU A 50 6.81 5.60 15.37
CA LEU A 50 6.00 5.07 16.47
C LEU A 50 4.54 5.36 16.18
N ALA A 51 3.69 4.35 16.27
CA ALA A 51 2.27 4.50 15.99
C ALA A 51 1.40 3.89 17.09
N VAL A 52 0.29 4.55 17.35
CA VAL A 52 -0.86 3.98 18.06
C VAL A 52 -2.01 3.82 17.07
N GLU A 53 -2.59 2.63 17.01
CA GLU A 53 -3.71 2.35 16.13
C GLU A 53 -4.82 1.59 16.84
N LYS A 54 -6.07 1.93 16.52
CA LYS A 54 -7.23 1.10 16.83
C LYS A 54 -7.76 0.56 15.50
N PRO A 55 -7.65 -0.76 15.23
CA PRO A 55 -8.01 -1.34 13.95
C PRO A 55 -9.42 -0.96 13.49
N GLY A 56 -9.53 -0.39 12.30
CA GLY A 56 -10.81 0.07 11.72
C GLY A 56 -11.27 1.46 12.16
N PHE A 57 -10.57 2.13 13.08
CA PHE A 57 -10.96 3.46 13.60
C PHE A 57 -9.92 4.53 13.32
N PHE A 58 -8.68 4.35 13.79
CA PHE A 58 -7.65 5.36 13.61
C PHE A 58 -6.23 4.79 13.65
N ILE A 59 -5.30 5.57 13.10
CA ILE A 59 -3.85 5.41 13.23
C ILE A 59 -3.27 6.80 13.45
N ILE A 60 -2.46 6.96 14.49
CA ILE A 60 -1.63 8.15 14.70
C ILE A 60 -0.19 7.67 14.64
N ASP A 61 0.54 8.10 13.62
CA ASP A 61 1.92 7.70 13.36
C ASP A 61 2.85 8.92 13.51
N TYR A 62 3.87 8.77 14.34
CA TYR A 62 4.89 9.79 14.58
C TYR A 62 6.20 9.35 13.95
N ASN A 63 6.69 10.13 12.98
CA ASN A 63 8.01 9.95 12.39
C ASN A 63 9.05 10.63 13.30
N VAL A 64 9.89 9.83 13.96
CA VAL A 64 10.82 10.32 14.99
C VAL A 64 11.87 11.27 14.40
N PRO A 65 12.59 10.94 13.31
CA PRO A 65 13.59 11.84 12.73
C PRO A 65 12.99 13.15 12.21
N LYS A 66 11.84 13.09 11.52
CA LYS A 66 11.20 14.28 10.95
C LYS A 66 10.40 15.09 11.97
N LYS A 67 10.18 14.54 13.17
CA LYS A 67 9.30 15.10 14.20
C LYS A 67 7.91 15.46 13.66
N ASP A 68 7.40 14.61 12.77
CA ASP A 68 6.13 14.83 12.09
C ASP A 68 5.09 13.79 12.52
N VAL A 69 3.82 14.21 12.58
CA VAL A 69 2.69 13.37 12.92
C VAL A 69 1.76 13.25 11.72
N ARG A 70 1.40 12.01 11.40
CA ARG A 70 0.31 11.67 10.49
C ARG A 70 -0.88 11.16 11.28
N PHE A 71 -2.02 11.78 11.04
CA PHE A 71 -3.32 11.35 11.56
C PHE A 71 -4.07 10.62 10.45
N GLN A 72 -4.65 9.48 10.77
CA GLN A 72 -5.55 8.77 9.89
C GLN A 72 -6.77 8.31 10.67
N PHE A 73 -7.95 8.64 10.16
CA PHE A 73 -9.24 8.22 10.71
C PHE A 73 -10.01 7.47 9.65
N MET A 74 -10.66 6.39 10.05
CA MET A 74 -11.41 5.49 9.19
C MET A 74 -12.81 5.35 9.75
N ASN A 75 -13.80 5.36 8.87
CA ASN A 75 -15.17 5.08 9.23
C ASN A 75 -15.86 4.32 8.09
N THR A 76 -16.84 3.51 8.43
CA THR A 76 -17.69 2.82 7.46
C THR A 76 -19.14 3.16 7.78
N ILE A 77 -19.83 3.76 6.82
CA ILE A 77 -21.27 3.97 6.87
C ILE A 77 -21.96 3.07 5.86
N ARG A 78 -23.27 2.88 5.99
CA ARG A 78 -24.06 2.15 4.99
C ARG A 78 -24.93 3.12 4.21
N ILE A 79 -24.91 2.99 2.88
CA ILE A 79 -25.83 3.67 1.97
C ILE A 79 -26.58 2.58 1.23
N ALA A 80 -27.91 2.53 1.36
CA ALA A 80 -28.74 1.45 0.83
C ALA A 80 -28.20 0.05 1.20
N GLU A 81 -27.89 -0.14 2.49
CA GLU A 81 -27.27 -1.35 3.06
C GLU A 81 -25.89 -1.74 2.51
N LYS A 82 -25.31 -0.92 1.64
CA LYS A 82 -23.98 -1.15 1.04
C LYS A 82 -22.92 -0.31 1.76
N PRO A 83 -21.74 -0.88 2.05
CA PRO A 83 -20.74 -0.17 2.84
C PRO A 83 -20.02 0.89 2.00
N LEU A 84 -20.03 2.12 2.51
CA LEU A 84 -19.16 3.22 2.11
C LEU A 84 -18.07 3.39 3.16
N ASN A 85 -16.84 3.05 2.79
CA ASN A 85 -15.66 3.25 3.62
C ASN A 85 -15.05 4.61 3.32
N LEU A 86 -14.79 5.39 4.36
CA LEU A 86 -14.18 6.70 4.30
C LEU A 86 -12.88 6.68 5.09
N THR A 87 -11.84 7.27 4.53
CA THR A 87 -10.57 7.46 5.24
C THR A 87 -10.14 8.91 5.09
N TYR A 88 -9.90 9.57 6.21
CA TYR A 88 -9.28 10.88 6.28
C TYR A 88 -7.82 10.70 6.69
N ILE A 89 -6.90 11.36 5.99
CA ILE A 89 -5.48 11.34 6.30
C ILE A 89 -4.98 12.78 6.31
N HIS A 90 -4.34 13.20 7.41
CA HIS A 90 -3.67 14.50 7.49
C HIS A 90 -2.22 14.31 7.91
N MET A 91 -1.31 14.88 7.14
CA MET A 91 0.12 14.95 7.44
C MET A 91 0.43 16.37 7.90
N ARG A 92 0.81 16.51 9.17
CA ARG A 92 0.99 17.83 9.80
C ARG A 92 2.15 18.61 9.16
N GLY A 93 3.29 17.95 8.94
CA GLY A 93 4.51 18.57 8.43
C GLY A 93 4.34 19.09 7.00
N ASP A 94 3.70 18.30 6.15
CA ASP A 94 3.36 18.71 4.77
C ASP A 94 2.13 19.64 4.71
N ASN A 95 1.42 19.84 5.83
CA ASN A 95 0.09 20.45 5.91
C ASN A 95 -0.85 19.93 4.80
N ARG A 96 -0.87 18.61 4.62
CA ARG A 96 -1.54 17.96 3.48
C ARG A 96 -2.62 17.03 3.96
N THR A 97 -3.82 17.19 3.39
CA THR A 97 -4.99 16.36 3.70
C THR A 97 -5.42 15.55 2.49
N ILE A 98 -5.68 14.27 2.71
CA ILE A 98 -6.18 13.33 1.72
C ILE A 98 -7.47 12.72 2.26
N VAL A 99 -8.47 12.57 1.38
CA VAL A 99 -9.72 11.89 1.66
C VAL A 99 -9.87 10.76 0.65
N ASP A 100 -10.01 9.54 1.17
CA ASP A 100 -10.37 8.37 0.38
C ASP A 100 -11.81 7.97 0.66
N GLY A 101 -12.51 7.55 -0.38
CA GLY A 101 -13.82 6.94 -0.31
C GLY A 101 -13.83 5.65 -1.11
N SER A 102 -14.50 4.61 -0.60
CA SER A 102 -14.79 3.44 -1.43
C SER A 102 -16.14 2.82 -1.10
N PHE A 103 -16.93 2.61 -2.14
CA PHE A 103 -18.28 2.09 -2.08
C PHE A 103 -18.32 0.69 -2.71
N VAL A 104 -18.70 -0.30 -1.92
CA VAL A 104 -18.86 -1.67 -2.41
C VAL A 104 -20.28 -1.82 -2.92
N ILE A 105 -20.43 -1.93 -4.24
CA ILE A 105 -21.74 -2.06 -4.87
C ILE A 105 -22.25 -3.48 -4.64
N ASP A 106 -21.41 -4.48 -4.88
CA ASP A 106 -21.69 -5.90 -4.66
C ASP A 106 -20.36 -6.66 -4.51
N PRO A 107 -20.35 -7.99 -4.33
CA PRO A 107 -19.09 -8.74 -4.17
C PRO A 107 -18.10 -8.62 -5.33
N ALA A 108 -18.58 -8.32 -6.55
CA ALA A 108 -17.75 -8.18 -7.74
C ALA A 108 -17.38 -6.73 -8.05
N ASN A 109 -18.21 -5.76 -7.65
CA ASN A 109 -18.13 -4.38 -8.11
C ASN A 109 -17.85 -3.39 -6.97
N LYS A 110 -16.83 -2.56 -7.14
CA LYS A 110 -16.44 -1.52 -6.19
C LYS A 110 -16.03 -0.24 -6.91
N LEU A 111 -16.50 0.89 -6.38
CA LEU A 111 -16.03 2.22 -6.78
C LEU A 111 -15.15 2.80 -5.67
N SER A 112 -14.07 3.49 -6.05
CA SER A 112 -13.18 4.18 -5.11
C SER A 112 -12.80 5.54 -5.65
N ALA A 113 -12.67 6.51 -4.76
CA ALA A 113 -12.19 7.84 -5.04
C ALA A 113 -11.08 8.20 -4.06
N ASN A 114 -10.05 8.88 -4.54
CA ASN A 114 -8.99 9.49 -3.73
C ASN A 114 -8.93 10.97 -4.09
N TYR A 115 -8.89 11.84 -3.10
CA TYR A 115 -8.81 13.28 -3.31
C TYR A 115 -7.82 13.93 -2.34
N MET A 116 -6.95 14.78 -2.87
CA MET A 116 -6.08 15.63 -2.07
C MET A 116 -6.69 17.03 -1.95
N VAL A 117 -7.10 17.36 -0.73
CA VAL A 117 -7.87 18.58 -0.42
C VAL A 117 -7.11 19.83 -0.83
N GLY A 118 -7.81 20.78 -1.46
CA GLY A 118 -7.24 22.04 -1.92
C GLY A 118 -6.47 21.94 -3.24
N THR A 119 -6.45 20.77 -3.88
CA THR A 119 -5.79 20.56 -5.17
C THR A 119 -6.77 20.05 -6.22
N LYS A 120 -6.30 19.87 -7.47
CA LYS A 120 -7.03 19.15 -8.53
C LYS A 120 -6.78 17.64 -8.50
N ASN A 121 -5.91 17.16 -7.61
CA ASN A 121 -5.51 15.75 -7.57
C ASN A 121 -6.65 14.90 -7.00
N CYS A 122 -7.43 14.36 -7.92
CA CYS A 122 -8.54 13.46 -7.68
C CYS A 122 -8.39 12.24 -8.60
N LYS A 123 -8.57 11.05 -8.06
CA LYS A 123 -8.58 9.80 -8.82
C LYS A 123 -9.88 9.06 -8.58
N LEU A 124 -10.47 8.56 -9.66
CA LEU A 124 -11.65 7.71 -9.64
C LEU A 124 -11.27 6.32 -10.16
N LYS A 125 -11.54 5.28 -9.38
CA LYS A 125 -11.22 3.90 -9.73
C LYS A 125 -12.45 3.04 -9.65
N TYR A 126 -12.65 2.24 -10.68
CA TYR A 126 -13.58 1.12 -10.66
C TYR A 126 -12.81 -0.18 -10.49
N THR A 127 -13.37 -1.12 -9.74
CA THR A 127 -12.81 -2.46 -9.55
C THR A 127 -13.90 -3.46 -9.86
N TYR A 128 -13.62 -4.36 -10.81
CA TYR A 128 -14.48 -5.48 -11.18
C TYR A 128 -13.75 -6.81 -10.97
N VAL A 129 -14.34 -7.71 -10.20
CA VAL A 129 -13.83 -9.07 -9.97
C VAL A 129 -14.62 -10.04 -10.85
N HIS A 130 -13.95 -10.58 -11.87
CA HIS A 130 -14.53 -11.55 -12.80
C HIS A 130 -14.25 -12.98 -12.32
N GLY A 131 -15.32 -13.74 -12.04
CA GLY A 131 -15.24 -15.16 -11.66
C GLY A 131 -14.46 -15.43 -10.37
N GLY A 132 -14.19 -14.41 -9.54
CA GLY A 132 -13.35 -14.52 -8.35
C GLY A 132 -11.84 -14.69 -8.62
N ILE A 133 -11.44 -14.87 -9.87
CA ILE A 133 -10.05 -15.19 -10.29
C ILE A 133 -9.35 -13.97 -10.91
N ALA A 134 -10.06 -13.18 -11.71
CA ALA A 134 -9.50 -12.02 -12.41
C ALA A 134 -10.06 -10.73 -11.82
N THR A 135 -9.28 -9.66 -11.81
CA THR A 135 -9.70 -8.34 -11.36
C THR A 135 -9.23 -7.28 -12.33
N PHE A 136 -10.13 -6.38 -12.70
CA PHE A 136 -9.90 -5.28 -13.62
C PHE A 136 -10.08 -3.96 -12.86
N GLU A 137 -9.11 -3.07 -12.98
CA GLU A 137 -9.04 -1.82 -12.24
C GLU A 137 -8.68 -0.63 -13.17
N PRO A 138 -9.61 -0.12 -14.00
CA PRO A 138 -9.42 1.16 -14.65
C PRO A 138 -9.49 2.29 -13.62
N CYS A 139 -8.55 3.23 -13.70
CA CYS A 139 -8.44 4.38 -12.82
C CYS A 139 -8.25 5.65 -13.66
N TYR A 140 -9.09 6.65 -13.43
CA TYR A 140 -8.98 7.94 -14.08
C TYR A 140 -8.37 8.97 -13.12
N ASP A 141 -7.31 9.62 -13.57
CA ASP A 141 -6.65 10.73 -12.88
C ASP A 141 -7.19 12.05 -13.44
N VAL A 142 -8.02 12.73 -12.65
CA VAL A 142 -8.73 13.95 -13.06
C VAL A 142 -7.75 15.11 -13.29
N ALA A 143 -6.71 15.21 -12.46
CA ALA A 143 -5.72 16.29 -12.59
C ALA A 143 -4.94 16.17 -13.91
N LYS A 144 -4.62 14.93 -14.27
CA LYS A 144 -3.83 14.62 -15.45
C LYS A 144 -4.67 14.42 -16.71
N ASN A 145 -5.99 14.27 -16.59
CA ASN A 145 -6.88 13.90 -17.68
C ASN A 145 -6.40 12.60 -18.38
N MET A 146 -6.03 11.59 -17.58
CA MET A 146 -5.41 10.37 -18.08
C MET A 146 -5.91 9.13 -17.35
N TRP A 147 -5.84 7.99 -18.04
CA TRP A 147 -6.21 6.69 -17.51
C TRP A 147 -4.98 5.89 -17.08
N ASP A 148 -5.10 5.18 -15.97
CA ASP A 148 -4.20 4.12 -15.55
C ASP A 148 -5.02 2.82 -15.50
N PHE A 149 -4.38 1.70 -15.80
CA PHE A 149 -5.02 0.39 -15.84
C PHE A 149 -4.26 -0.61 -14.98
N ALA A 150 -4.99 -1.49 -14.31
CA ALA A 150 -4.42 -2.67 -13.70
C ALA A 150 -5.32 -3.89 -13.93
N ILE A 151 -4.68 -5.03 -14.18
CA ILE A 151 -5.33 -6.33 -14.28
C ILE A 151 -4.59 -7.28 -13.37
N SER A 152 -5.29 -8.07 -12.56
CA SER A 152 -4.69 -9.13 -11.76
C SER A 152 -5.41 -10.45 -11.94
N HIS A 153 -4.67 -11.54 -11.84
CA HIS A 153 -5.16 -12.90 -11.94
C HIS A 153 -4.60 -13.73 -10.80
N LYS A 154 -5.50 -14.32 -10.00
CA LYS A 154 -5.16 -15.27 -8.95
C LYS A 154 -4.92 -16.64 -9.57
N LEU A 155 -3.80 -17.26 -9.21
CA LEU A 155 -3.43 -18.60 -9.63
C LEU A 155 -3.60 -19.57 -8.45
N TYR A 156 -3.46 -20.86 -8.73
CA TYR A 156 -3.41 -21.89 -7.70
C TYR A 156 -2.20 -21.66 -6.77
N GLY A 157 -2.31 -22.10 -5.51
CA GLY A 157 -1.21 -21.98 -4.54
C GLY A 157 -1.09 -20.62 -3.84
N GLY A 158 -2.06 -19.71 -4.04
CA GLY A 158 -2.04 -18.37 -3.42
C GLY A 158 -1.22 -17.34 -4.19
N ASP A 159 -0.73 -17.71 -5.37
CA ASP A 159 -0.05 -16.81 -6.29
C ASP A 159 -1.02 -15.83 -6.93
N ASN A 160 -0.53 -14.61 -7.19
CA ASN A 160 -1.25 -13.58 -7.91
C ASN A 160 -0.30 -12.90 -8.88
N LEU A 161 -0.70 -12.85 -10.15
CA LEU A 161 -0.04 -12.07 -11.18
C LEU A 161 -0.80 -10.78 -11.39
N LYS A 162 -0.09 -9.65 -11.53
CA LYS A 162 -0.68 -8.36 -11.80
C LYS A 162 0.11 -7.63 -12.87
N ALA A 163 -0.60 -7.09 -13.85
CA ALA A 163 -0.08 -6.16 -14.84
C ALA A 163 -0.66 -4.77 -14.58
N THR A 164 0.16 -3.73 -14.75
CA THR A 164 -0.25 -2.34 -14.61
C THR A 164 0.29 -1.50 -15.74
N TYR A 165 -0.49 -0.56 -16.23
CA TYR A 165 -0.05 0.43 -17.19
C TYR A 165 -0.47 1.83 -16.75
N GLN A 166 0.50 2.72 -16.58
CA GLN A 166 0.26 4.12 -16.27
C GLN A 166 0.44 4.95 -17.55
N THR A 167 -0.64 5.48 -18.11
CA THR A 167 -0.57 6.14 -19.42
C THR A 167 0.26 7.42 -19.36
N SER A 168 0.20 8.15 -18.24
CA SER A 168 0.90 9.42 -18.07
C SER A 168 2.42 9.34 -18.13
N SER A 169 2.97 8.30 -17.48
CA SER A 169 4.40 8.03 -17.44
C SER A 169 4.81 6.97 -18.47
N LYS A 170 3.84 6.38 -19.18
CA LYS A 170 4.00 5.22 -20.07
C LYS A 170 4.70 4.04 -19.38
N MET A 171 4.53 3.93 -18.06
CA MET A 171 5.15 2.87 -17.26
C MET A 171 4.31 1.61 -17.35
N LEU A 172 4.93 0.54 -17.85
CA LEU A 172 4.41 -0.82 -17.78
C LEU A 172 5.02 -1.52 -16.57
N GLY A 173 4.19 -2.24 -15.81
CA GLY A 173 4.60 -2.99 -14.63
C GLY A 173 4.01 -4.39 -14.63
N LEU A 174 4.81 -5.35 -14.17
CA LEU A 174 4.40 -6.71 -13.87
C LEU A 174 4.76 -7.02 -12.41
N GLU A 175 3.87 -7.71 -11.72
CA GLU A 175 4.04 -8.14 -10.34
C GLU A 175 3.61 -9.60 -10.23
N TRP A 176 4.46 -10.40 -9.58
CA TRP A 176 4.10 -11.70 -9.05
C TRP A 176 4.22 -11.64 -7.53
N SER A 177 3.17 -12.05 -6.83
CA SER A 177 3.16 -12.11 -5.38
C SER A 177 2.52 -13.39 -4.89
N ASN A 178 3.01 -13.92 -3.77
CA ASN A 178 2.36 -14.98 -3.02
C ASN A 178 2.23 -14.55 -1.57
N ASN A 179 1.07 -14.82 -0.97
CA ASN A 179 0.85 -14.61 0.44
C ASN A 179 0.51 -15.94 1.14
N SER A 180 1.55 -16.65 1.56
CA SER A 180 1.43 -17.88 2.33
C SER A 180 1.58 -17.61 3.82
N LYS A 181 0.68 -18.18 4.62
CA LYS A 181 0.79 -18.09 6.09
C LYS A 181 1.95 -18.91 6.64
N SER A 182 2.32 -20.01 5.98
CA SER A 182 3.33 -20.96 6.49
C SER A 182 4.76 -20.62 6.08
N THR A 183 4.95 -20.12 4.86
CA THR A 183 6.29 -19.84 4.29
C THR A 183 6.63 -18.35 4.25
N GLY A 184 5.73 -17.49 4.72
CA GLY A 184 5.82 -16.04 4.54
C GLY A 184 5.29 -15.59 3.18
N SER A 185 5.45 -14.31 2.90
CA SER A 185 4.98 -13.71 1.66
C SER A 185 6.15 -13.13 0.87
N PHE A 186 6.09 -13.26 -0.45
CA PHE A 186 7.04 -12.62 -1.34
C PHE A 186 6.33 -11.82 -2.43
N LYS A 187 7.08 -10.91 -3.05
CA LYS A 187 6.67 -10.12 -4.20
C LYS A 187 7.87 -9.87 -5.10
N VAL A 188 7.72 -10.13 -6.39
CA VAL A 188 8.69 -9.81 -7.43
C VAL A 188 8.01 -8.87 -8.42
N CYS A 189 8.65 -7.74 -8.71
CA CYS A 189 8.16 -6.76 -9.66
C CYS A 189 9.18 -6.51 -10.76
N ALA A 190 8.66 -6.30 -11.97
CA ALA A 190 9.40 -5.75 -13.09
C ALA A 190 8.67 -4.50 -13.59
N SER A 191 9.41 -3.46 -13.97
CA SER A 191 8.82 -2.26 -14.55
C SER A 191 9.70 -1.64 -15.62
N MET A 192 9.09 -1.05 -16.63
CA MET A 192 9.80 -0.39 -17.72
C MET A 192 9.02 0.83 -18.22
N ASN A 193 9.75 1.87 -18.64
CA ASN A 193 9.18 3.03 -19.29
C ASN A 193 9.12 2.77 -20.80
N LEU A 194 7.92 2.69 -21.38
CA LEU A 194 7.76 2.43 -22.81
C LEU A 194 8.13 3.62 -23.71
N ALA A 195 8.37 4.81 -23.14
CA ALA A 195 8.91 5.95 -23.89
C ALA A 195 10.44 6.01 -23.92
N GLU A 196 11.12 5.23 -23.09
CA GLU A 196 12.59 5.18 -23.09
C GLU A 196 13.04 4.01 -23.96
N GLU A 197 13.81 4.30 -25.01
CA GLU A 197 14.46 3.23 -25.78
C GLU A 197 15.54 2.55 -24.94
N LEU A 198 15.61 1.22 -25.04
CA LEU A 198 16.80 0.41 -24.72
C LEU A 198 17.26 0.38 -23.25
N LYS A 199 16.36 0.54 -22.27
CA LYS A 199 16.70 0.27 -20.87
C LYS A 199 16.20 -1.10 -20.40
N PRO A 200 17.03 -1.87 -19.67
CA PRO A 200 16.55 -3.09 -19.03
C PRO A 200 15.43 -2.77 -18.04
N PRO A 201 14.42 -3.65 -17.89
CA PRO A 201 13.40 -3.46 -16.88
C PRO A 201 14.01 -3.36 -15.48
N LYS A 202 13.50 -2.44 -14.68
CA LYS A 202 13.83 -2.35 -13.27
C LYS A 202 13.18 -3.53 -12.54
N LEU A 203 14.00 -4.31 -11.84
CA LEU A 203 13.57 -5.47 -11.07
C LEU A 203 13.66 -5.19 -9.57
N THR A 204 12.63 -5.61 -8.84
CA THR A 204 12.64 -5.58 -7.38
C THR A 204 12.07 -6.87 -6.82
N ALA A 205 12.65 -7.36 -5.72
CA ALA A 205 12.13 -8.49 -4.98
C ALA A 205 11.92 -8.10 -3.52
N GLU A 206 10.87 -8.62 -2.91
CA GLU A 206 10.50 -8.38 -1.53
C GLU A 206 10.10 -9.70 -0.88
N THR A 207 10.49 -9.87 0.37
CA THR A 207 10.06 -10.98 1.21
C THR A 207 9.69 -10.44 2.59
N THR A 208 8.64 -11.00 3.19
CA THR A 208 8.18 -10.66 4.53
C THR A 208 8.02 -11.90 5.37
N TRP A 209 8.62 -11.87 6.56
CA TRP A 209 8.51 -12.88 7.59
C TRP A 209 7.77 -12.31 8.78
N ASN A 210 6.80 -13.07 9.30
CA ASN A 210 6.04 -12.70 10.48
C ASN A 210 6.33 -13.72 11.59
N LEU A 211 6.59 -13.21 12.78
CA LEU A 211 6.90 -14.00 13.98
C LEU A 211 5.90 -13.61 15.07
N GLU A 212 5.32 -14.62 15.72
CA GLU A 212 4.58 -14.42 16.96
C GLU A 212 5.56 -14.56 18.13
N LEU A 213 5.53 -13.58 19.03
CA LEU A 213 6.39 -13.46 20.22
C LEU A 213 5.54 -13.52 21.49
#